data_AF-A0A847Z8K9-F1
#
_entry.id   AF-A0A847Z8K9-F1
#
_cell.length_a   1.000
_cell.length_b   1.000
_cell.length_c   1.000
_cell.angle_alpha   90.00
_cell.angle_beta   90.00
_cell.angle_gamma   90.00
#
_symmetry.space_group_name_H-M   'P 1'
#
loop_
_entity.id
_entity.type
_entity.pdbx_description
1 polymer ?
#
loop_
_entity_poly.entity_id
_entity_poly.type
_entity_poly.pdbx_seq_one_letter_code
_entity_poly.pdbx_strand_id
1 'polypeptide(L)'
;MLLRDGQCLNQEFRYRKRKGEVITGLTSAVLIEVENRRYTIVLIMDITDRKRAQEALIQDQVYMRSIIDSLPGIFCIVDQQGGYLIWNRNYGKVTGYSNTEISSMTVMDRTPAPDRKAVSEKMRYAFEQETLFEQYGLVCRDGTVRDYLFNYARMDYQGRLCLIVNGLDISEQKQTQDNLTPQEIQVADLIRKGKRTKEIADMLHTSASTIGTHRNHIREKLNLKKEGIHLRSYLQSLH
;
A
#
# COMPACT_ATOMS: atom_id res chain seq x y z
N MET A 1 -41.82 -25.93 6.89
CA MET A 1 -41.27 -25.84 5.54
C MET A 1 -42.45 -25.77 4.58
N LEU A 2 -42.73 -24.60 4.01
CA LEU A 2 -43.83 -24.44 3.05
C LEU A 2 -43.29 -24.84 1.67
N LEU A 3 -43.86 -25.90 1.08
CA LEU A 3 -43.55 -26.33 -0.28
C LEU A 3 -44.28 -25.37 -1.24
N ARG A 4 -43.56 -24.59 -2.05
CA ARG A 4 -44.18 -23.89 -3.19
C ARG A 4 -44.29 -24.91 -4.32
N ASP A 5 -45.49 -25.06 -4.89
CA ASP A 5 -45.76 -25.99 -6.00
C ASP A 5 -45.43 -27.46 -5.71
N GLY A 6 -45.54 -27.89 -4.44
CA GLY A 6 -45.30 -29.29 -4.04
C GLY A 6 -43.81 -29.68 -3.90
N GLN A 7 -42.90 -28.72 -4.05
CA GLN A 7 -41.47 -28.93 -3.91
C GLN A 7 -40.76 -27.78 -3.16
N CYS A 8 -39.56 -28.06 -2.70
CA CYS A 8 -38.61 -27.09 -2.18
C CYS A 8 -37.24 -27.61 -2.56
N LEU A 9 -36.44 -26.82 -3.25
CA LEU A 9 -35.15 -27.27 -3.76
C LEU A 9 -34.06 -26.36 -3.23
N ASN A 10 -33.00 -26.94 -2.67
CA ASN A 10 -31.77 -26.29 -2.26
C ASN A 10 -31.98 -25.04 -1.39
N GLN A 11 -32.93 -25.08 -0.46
CA GLN A 11 -33.17 -23.98 0.47
C GLN A 11 -32.38 -24.17 1.75
N GLU A 12 -31.73 -23.11 2.22
CA GLU A 12 -30.95 -23.14 3.44
C GLU A 12 -31.83 -22.90 4.67
N PHE A 13 -31.74 -23.81 5.65
CA PHE A 13 -32.39 -23.65 6.93
C PHE A 13 -31.38 -23.88 8.06
N ARG A 14 -31.62 -23.25 9.22
CA ARG A 14 -30.88 -23.60 10.42
C ARG A 14 -31.56 -24.76 11.13
N TYR A 15 -30.82 -25.83 11.37
CA TYR A 15 -31.26 -26.98 12.14
C TYR A 15 -30.56 -27.01 13.49
N ARG A 16 -31.23 -27.55 14.49
CA ARG A 16 -30.63 -27.82 15.80
C ARG A 16 -30.51 -29.33 15.98
N LYS A 17 -29.28 -29.84 16.10
CA LYS A 17 -29.03 -31.25 16.40
C LYS A 17 -29.47 -31.56 17.84
N ARG A 18 -29.68 -32.84 18.15
CA ARG A 18 -30.10 -33.33 19.48
C ARG A 18 -29.21 -32.83 20.63
N LYS A 19 -27.90 -32.64 20.38
CA LYS A 19 -26.93 -32.13 21.36
C LYS A 19 -26.90 -30.60 21.48
N GLY A 20 -27.82 -29.88 20.84
CA GLY A 20 -27.93 -28.41 20.90
C GLY A 20 -27.12 -27.65 19.84
N GLU A 21 -26.20 -28.31 19.15
CA GLU A 21 -25.43 -27.73 18.04
C GLU A 21 -26.36 -27.22 16.93
N VAL A 22 -26.14 -25.99 16.47
CA VAL A 22 -26.87 -25.40 15.33
C VAL A 22 -26.04 -25.57 14.06
N ILE A 23 -26.66 -26.14 13.03
CA ILE A 23 -26.08 -26.33 11.71
C ILE A 23 -26.88 -25.58 10.65
N THR A 24 -26.23 -25.26 9.53
CA THR A 24 -26.92 -24.81 8.32
C THR A 24 -27.11 -26.01 7.41
N GLY A 25 -28.36 -26.40 7.18
CA GLY A 25 -28.73 -27.49 6.29
C GLY A 25 -29.27 -26.97 4.96
N LEU A 26 -28.67 -27.41 3.85
CA LEU A 26 -29.23 -27.24 2.51
C LEU A 26 -30.30 -28.32 2.31
N THR A 27 -31.53 -27.88 2.09
CA THR A 27 -32.70 -28.76 2.18
C THR A 27 -33.47 -28.76 0.89
N SER A 28 -33.68 -29.97 0.38
CA SER A 28 -34.57 -30.24 -0.74
C SER A 28 -35.66 -31.19 -0.27
N ALA A 29 -36.92 -30.88 -0.58
CA ALA A 29 -38.03 -31.77 -0.36
C ALA A 29 -38.96 -31.82 -1.57
N VAL A 30 -39.44 -33.02 -1.87
CA VAL A 30 -40.37 -33.28 -2.97
C VAL A 30 -41.50 -34.16 -2.44
N LEU A 31 -42.72 -33.80 -2.80
CA LEU A 31 -43.90 -34.63 -2.56
C LEU A 31 -43.96 -35.74 -3.63
N ILE A 32 -44.07 -37.00 -3.21
CA ILE A 32 -44.29 -38.14 -4.10
C ILE A 32 -45.57 -38.87 -3.71
N GLU A 33 -46.16 -39.59 -4.66
CA GLU A 33 -47.35 -40.41 -4.43
C GLU A 33 -47.04 -41.86 -4.76
N VAL A 34 -47.31 -42.76 -3.81
CA VAL A 34 -47.12 -44.20 -3.94
C VAL A 34 -48.38 -44.88 -3.40
N GLU A 35 -49.04 -45.69 -4.23
CA GLU A 35 -50.29 -46.41 -3.88
C GLU A 35 -51.37 -45.51 -3.24
N ASN A 36 -51.66 -44.36 -3.86
CA ASN A 36 -52.62 -43.34 -3.37
C ASN A 36 -52.27 -42.73 -1.99
N ARG A 37 -51.01 -42.85 -1.53
CA ARG A 37 -50.51 -42.19 -0.32
C ARG A 37 -49.42 -41.19 -0.67
N ARG A 38 -49.54 -39.98 -0.12
CA ARG A 38 -48.56 -38.91 -0.30
C ARG A 38 -47.44 -39.03 0.73
N TYR A 39 -46.21 -39.04 0.26
CA TYR A 39 -44.99 -38.99 1.07
C TYR A 39 -44.20 -37.74 0.72
N THR A 40 -43.46 -37.21 1.68
CA THR A 40 -42.47 -36.16 1.42
C THR A 40 -41.10 -36.76 1.59
N ILE A 41 -40.33 -36.81 0.51
CA ILE A 41 -38.90 -37.10 0.58
C ILE A 41 -38.20 -35.80 0.96
N VAL A 42 -37.37 -35.83 2.00
CA VAL A 42 -36.57 -34.69 2.45
C VAL A 42 -35.10 -35.09 2.47
N LEU A 43 -34.28 -34.36 1.74
CA LEU A 43 -32.83 -34.43 1.79
C LEU A 43 -32.31 -33.19 2.52
N ILE A 44 -31.51 -33.40 3.56
CA ILE A 44 -30.82 -32.33 4.28
C ILE A 44 -29.33 -32.61 4.21
N MET A 45 -28.58 -31.69 3.62
CA MET A 45 -27.12 -31.71 3.59
C MET A 45 -26.58 -30.67 4.55
N ASP A 46 -25.78 -31.09 5.54
CA ASP A 46 -25.09 -30.16 6.43
C ASP A 46 -24.02 -29.40 5.62
N ILE A 47 -24.20 -28.08 5.48
CA ILE A 47 -23.28 -27.19 4.75
C ILE A 47 -22.57 -26.22 5.70
N THR A 48 -22.61 -26.47 7.01
CA THR A 48 -22.07 -25.56 8.03
C THR A 48 -20.60 -25.26 7.80
N ASP A 49 -19.78 -26.29 7.57
CA ASP A 49 -18.34 -26.12 7.38
C ASP A 49 -18.02 -25.38 6.09
N ARG A 50 -18.79 -25.64 5.01
CA ARG A 50 -18.68 -24.89 3.75
C ARG A 50 -18.94 -23.41 3.96
N LYS A 51 -20.00 -23.05 4.69
CA LYS A 51 -20.34 -21.63 4.94
C LYS A 51 -19.30 -20.96 5.83
N ARG A 52 -18.83 -21.63 6.89
CA ARG A 52 -17.75 -21.11 7.75
C ARG A 52 -16.47 -20.84 6.96
N ALA A 53 -16.09 -21.75 6.06
CA ALA A 53 -14.93 -21.55 5.19
C ALA A 53 -15.12 -20.36 4.23
N GLN A 54 -16.32 -20.20 3.66
CA GLN A 54 -16.65 -19.06 2.81
C GLN A 54 -16.63 -17.73 3.56
N GLU A 55 -17.22 -17.67 4.76
CA GLU A 55 -17.24 -16.49 5.61
C GLU A 55 -15.83 -16.12 6.08
N ALA A 56 -15.01 -17.11 6.47
CA ALA A 56 -13.61 -16.90 6.81
C ALA A 56 -12.82 -16.31 5.63
N LEU A 57 -13.00 -16.84 4.42
CA LEU A 57 -12.35 -16.31 3.23
C LEU A 57 -12.75 -14.86 2.93
N ILE A 58 -14.03 -14.53 3.05
CA ILE A 58 -14.52 -13.16 2.87
C ILE A 58 -13.91 -12.23 3.93
N GLN A 59 -13.86 -12.68 5.18
CA GLN A 59 -13.29 -11.91 6.27
C GLN A 59 -11.79 -11.66 6.07
N ASP A 60 -11.03 -12.66 5.62
CA ASP A 60 -9.61 -12.54 5.30
C ASP A 60 -9.38 -11.55 4.15
N GLN A 61 -10.22 -11.59 3.10
CA GLN A 61 -10.14 -10.63 2.00
C GLN A 61 -10.38 -9.18 2.45
N VAL A 62 -11.41 -8.96 3.28
CA VAL A 62 -11.70 -7.63 3.85
C VAL A 62 -10.57 -7.15 4.74
N TYR A 63 -10.00 -8.04 5.55
CA TYR A 63 -8.88 -7.74 6.44
C TYR A 63 -7.61 -7.37 5.65
N MET A 64 -7.22 -8.18 4.67
CA MET A 64 -6.08 -7.88 3.80
C MET A 64 -6.25 -6.56 3.05
N ARG A 65 -7.45 -6.29 2.52
CA ARG A 65 -7.73 -5.01 1.84
C ARG A 65 -7.55 -3.83 2.79
N SER A 66 -8.05 -3.96 4.02
CA SER A 66 -7.94 -2.93 5.05
C SER A 66 -6.48 -2.67 5.44
N ILE A 67 -5.65 -3.71 5.57
CA ILE A 67 -4.21 -3.58 5.80
C ILE A 67 -3.57 -2.78 4.66
N ILE A 68 -3.76 -3.23 3.41
CA ILE A 68 -3.15 -2.61 2.22
C ILE A 68 -3.57 -1.13 2.08
N ASP A 69 -4.85 -0.83 2.32
CA ASP A 69 -5.39 0.53 2.26
C ASP A 69 -4.94 1.42 3.43
N SER A 70 -4.46 0.84 4.54
CA SER A 70 -3.91 1.56 5.69
C SER A 70 -2.42 1.86 5.58
N LEU A 71 -1.69 1.22 4.65
CA LEU A 71 -0.26 1.46 4.46
C LEU A 71 0.01 2.93 4.08
N PRO A 72 1.06 3.54 4.64
CA PRO A 72 1.48 4.88 4.21
C PRO A 72 1.98 4.82 2.76
N GLY A 73 1.76 5.91 2.03
CA GLY A 73 2.18 6.01 0.63
C GLY A 73 1.33 5.17 -0.33
N ILE A 74 1.88 4.92 -1.51
CA ILE A 74 1.23 4.13 -2.55
C ILE A 74 1.67 2.67 -2.45
N PHE A 75 0.77 1.76 -2.77
CA PHE A 75 1.04 0.33 -2.83
C PHE A 75 0.46 -0.22 -4.12
N CYS A 76 1.19 -1.09 -4.80
CA CYS A 76 0.67 -1.90 -5.88
C CYS A 76 1.40 -3.24 -6.03
N ILE A 77 0.75 -4.16 -6.74
CA ILE A 77 1.36 -5.39 -7.24
C ILE A 77 1.33 -5.32 -8.75
N VAL A 78 2.47 -5.61 -9.38
CA VAL A 78 2.64 -5.57 -10.83
C VAL A 78 3.15 -6.90 -11.37
N ASP A 79 2.74 -7.23 -12.58
CA ASP A 79 3.26 -8.39 -13.32
C ASP A 79 4.67 -8.12 -13.90
N GLN A 80 5.23 -9.11 -14.60
CA GLN A 80 6.55 -9.01 -15.23
C GLN A 80 6.65 -7.94 -16.32
N GLN A 81 5.53 -7.55 -16.92
CA GLN A 81 5.44 -6.50 -17.93
C GLN A 81 5.20 -5.12 -17.30
N GLY A 82 5.05 -5.04 -15.97
CA GLY A 82 4.74 -3.81 -15.25
C GLY A 82 3.27 -3.44 -15.26
N GLY A 83 2.37 -4.34 -15.69
CA GLY A 83 0.93 -4.14 -15.62
C GLY A 83 0.43 -4.23 -14.17
N TYR A 84 -0.46 -3.31 -13.78
CA TYR A 84 -1.01 -3.28 -12.42
C TYR A 84 -2.06 -4.38 -12.20
N LEU A 85 -1.85 -5.19 -11.17
CA LEU A 85 -2.78 -6.25 -10.75
C LEU A 85 -3.61 -5.83 -9.53
N ILE A 86 -2.96 -5.21 -8.53
CA ILE A 86 -3.57 -4.73 -7.29
C ILE A 86 -2.98 -3.37 -6.96
N TRP A 87 -3.78 -2.48 -6.37
CA TRP A 87 -3.30 -1.22 -5.79
C TRP A 87 -4.15 -0.81 -4.59
N ASN A 88 -3.54 -0.05 -3.67
CA ASN A 88 -4.26 0.51 -2.54
C ASN A 88 -5.09 1.74 -2.95
N ARG A 89 -5.98 2.17 -2.05
CA ARG A 89 -6.83 3.33 -2.25
C ARG A 89 -6.03 4.62 -2.41
N ASN A 90 -4.87 4.71 -1.75
CA ASN A 90 -4.03 5.90 -1.81
C ASN A 90 -3.42 6.11 -3.20
N TYR A 91 -3.08 5.03 -3.91
CA TYR A 91 -2.55 5.08 -5.27
C TYR A 91 -3.40 5.94 -6.21
N GLY A 92 -4.70 5.67 -6.28
CA GLY A 92 -5.63 6.44 -7.11
C GLY A 92 -5.81 7.88 -6.64
N LYS A 93 -5.83 8.12 -5.31
CA LYS A 93 -5.91 9.47 -4.73
C LYS A 93 -4.71 10.34 -5.08
N VAL A 94 -3.50 9.78 -4.97
CA VAL A 94 -2.23 10.47 -5.22
C VAL A 94 -2.06 10.75 -6.71
N THR A 95 -2.27 9.73 -7.54
CA THR A 95 -1.97 9.83 -8.98
C THR A 95 -3.08 10.49 -9.79
N GLY A 96 -4.31 10.51 -9.27
CA GLY A 96 -5.49 11.07 -9.95
C GLY A 96 -6.12 10.14 -11.00
N TYR A 97 -5.66 8.89 -11.11
CA TYR A 97 -6.24 7.91 -12.03
C TYR A 97 -7.34 7.08 -11.36
N SER A 98 -8.36 6.76 -12.15
CA SER A 98 -9.40 5.81 -11.75
C SER A 98 -8.89 4.37 -11.77
N ASN A 99 -9.57 3.48 -11.04
CA ASN A 99 -9.25 2.05 -11.04
C ASN A 99 -9.26 1.42 -12.45
N THR A 100 -10.18 1.85 -13.31
CA THR A 100 -10.30 1.37 -14.70
C THR A 100 -9.17 1.86 -15.60
N GLU A 101 -8.65 3.06 -15.33
CA GLU A 101 -7.46 3.56 -16.03
C GLU A 101 -6.22 2.79 -15.54
N ILE A 102 -6.03 2.67 -14.21
CA ILE A 102 -4.88 1.98 -13.62
C ILE A 102 -4.77 0.53 -14.11
N SER A 103 -5.88 -0.20 -14.19
CA SER A 103 -5.89 -1.59 -14.69
C SER A 103 -5.38 -1.76 -16.13
N SER A 104 -5.36 -0.68 -16.91
CA SER A 104 -4.95 -0.68 -18.31
C SER A 104 -3.57 -0.05 -18.53
N MET A 105 -2.90 0.34 -17.45
CA MET A 105 -1.62 1.05 -17.47
C MET A 105 -0.47 0.14 -17.04
N THR A 106 0.74 0.62 -17.29
CA THR A 106 1.99 0.03 -16.84
C THR A 106 2.76 0.97 -15.91
N VAL A 107 3.75 0.45 -15.19
CA VAL A 107 4.73 1.25 -14.44
C VAL A 107 5.39 2.31 -15.33
N MET A 108 5.65 2.01 -16.61
CA MET A 108 6.30 2.94 -17.54
C MET A 108 5.43 4.16 -17.87
N ASP A 109 4.10 4.01 -17.87
CA ASP A 109 3.16 5.12 -18.05
C ASP A 109 3.16 6.09 -16.87
N ARG A 110 3.67 5.65 -15.71
CA ARG A 110 3.84 6.48 -14.51
C ARG A 110 5.26 6.94 -14.26
N THR A 111 6.20 6.50 -15.07
CA THR A 111 7.61 6.84 -14.94
C THR A 111 7.97 7.99 -15.89
N PRO A 112 8.69 9.03 -15.41
CA PRO A 112 9.20 10.10 -16.26
C PRO A 112 9.99 9.53 -17.44
N ALA A 113 9.81 10.12 -18.62
CA ALA A 113 10.41 9.61 -19.85
C ALA A 113 11.93 9.34 -19.76
N PRO A 114 12.75 10.21 -19.12
CA PRO A 114 14.19 9.95 -18.96
C PRO A 114 14.51 8.71 -18.11
N ASP A 115 13.64 8.37 -17.15
CA ASP A 115 13.89 7.33 -16.15
C ASP A 115 13.38 5.95 -16.57
N ARG A 116 12.49 5.87 -17.58
CA ARG A 116 11.81 4.62 -17.99
C ARG A 116 12.77 3.47 -18.25
N LYS A 117 13.88 3.72 -18.95
CA LYS A 117 14.86 2.67 -19.26
C LYS A 117 15.52 2.13 -17.99
N ALA A 118 15.98 3.03 -17.11
CA ALA A 118 16.61 2.66 -15.85
C ALA A 118 15.63 1.92 -14.92
N VAL A 119 14.38 2.38 -14.82
CA VAL A 119 13.33 1.73 -14.02
C VAL A 119 12.98 0.36 -14.57
N SER A 120 12.91 0.18 -15.89
CA SER A 120 12.66 -1.12 -16.52
C SER A 120 13.79 -2.12 -16.22
N GLU A 121 15.05 -1.70 -16.30
CA GLU A 121 16.21 -2.52 -15.97
C GLU A 121 16.23 -2.92 -14.48
N LYS A 122 15.92 -1.96 -13.58
CA LYS A 122 15.81 -2.19 -12.14
C LYS A 122 14.66 -3.12 -11.78
N MET A 123 13.52 -2.97 -12.45
CA MET A 123 12.37 -3.86 -12.27
C MET A 123 12.72 -5.29 -12.68
N ARG A 124 13.41 -5.48 -13.81
CA ARG A 124 13.93 -6.79 -14.22
C ARG A 124 14.86 -7.38 -13.17
N TYR A 125 15.78 -6.57 -12.64
CA TYR A 125 16.70 -6.97 -11.59
C TYR A 125 15.99 -7.34 -10.27
N ALA A 126 14.92 -6.63 -9.90
CA ALA A 126 14.13 -6.92 -8.70
C ALA A 126 13.40 -8.28 -8.78
N PHE A 127 13.14 -8.83 -9.97
CA PHE A 127 12.64 -10.20 -10.11
C PHE A 127 13.70 -11.27 -9.82
N GLU A 128 14.98 -10.92 -9.93
CA GLU A 128 16.11 -11.83 -9.68
C GLU A 128 16.60 -11.76 -8.21
N GLN A 129 16.27 -10.68 -7.49
CA GLN A 129 16.68 -10.41 -6.11
C GLN A 129 15.51 -10.51 -5.10
N GLU A 130 15.81 -10.44 -3.80
CA GLU A 130 14.77 -10.44 -2.75
C GLU A 130 14.08 -9.07 -2.59
N THR A 131 14.85 -7.97 -2.55
CA THR A 131 14.32 -6.61 -2.33
C THR A 131 15.22 -5.54 -2.93
N LEU A 132 14.64 -4.45 -3.47
CA LEU A 132 15.37 -3.31 -4.07
C LEU A 132 14.70 -1.97 -3.69
N PHE A 133 15.50 -0.96 -3.36
CA PHE A 133 15.02 0.41 -3.09
C PHE A 133 15.50 1.38 -4.16
N GLU A 134 14.60 2.25 -4.64
CA GLU A 134 14.90 3.18 -5.73
C GLU A 134 14.20 4.52 -5.55
N GLN A 135 14.86 5.59 -5.99
CA GLN A 135 14.28 6.93 -5.96
C GLN A 135 14.13 7.46 -7.38
N TYR A 136 12.89 7.79 -7.75
CA TYR A 136 12.59 8.43 -9.02
C TYR A 136 11.22 9.10 -8.97
N GLY A 137 10.91 9.90 -9.99
CA GLY A 137 9.65 10.62 -10.06
C GLY A 137 8.46 9.70 -10.36
N LEU A 138 7.33 9.97 -9.73
CA LEU A 138 6.03 9.44 -10.09
C LEU A 138 5.27 10.52 -10.85
N VAL A 139 5.02 10.30 -12.13
CA VAL A 139 4.13 11.18 -12.90
C VAL A 139 2.72 11.03 -12.31
N CYS A 140 1.91 12.09 -12.28
CA CYS A 140 0.47 12.11 -11.94
C CYS A 140 -0.39 12.49 -13.16
N ARG A 141 -1.72 12.39 -13.08
CA ARG A 141 -2.64 12.64 -14.21
C ARG A 141 -2.57 14.06 -14.73
N ASP A 142 -2.38 15.00 -13.83
CA ASP A 142 -2.22 16.43 -14.10
C ASP A 142 -0.84 16.79 -14.70
N GLY A 143 0.04 15.80 -14.89
CA GLY A 143 1.39 15.98 -15.38
C GLY A 143 2.41 16.34 -14.30
N THR A 144 1.99 16.53 -13.04
CA THR A 144 2.93 16.76 -11.93
C THR A 144 3.81 15.54 -11.73
N VAL A 145 5.07 15.77 -11.37
CA VAL A 145 6.01 14.70 -11.01
C VAL A 145 6.33 14.86 -9.53
N ARG A 146 6.09 13.80 -8.76
CA ARG A 146 6.38 13.76 -7.32
C ARG A 146 7.52 12.82 -7.06
N ASP A 147 8.45 13.19 -6.19
CA ASP A 147 9.58 12.34 -5.87
C ASP A 147 9.15 11.25 -4.89
N TYR A 148 9.43 9.99 -5.25
CA TYR A 148 9.05 8.83 -4.46
C TYR A 148 10.27 7.95 -4.18
N LEU A 149 10.34 7.42 -2.96
CA LEU A 149 11.17 6.27 -2.61
C LEU A 149 10.35 5.00 -2.78
N PHE A 150 10.71 4.21 -3.78
CA PHE A 150 10.11 2.93 -4.10
C PHE A 150 10.87 1.78 -3.45
N ASN A 151 10.12 0.78 -3.01
CA ASN A 151 10.61 -0.52 -2.60
C ASN A 151 9.95 -1.59 -3.47
N TYR A 152 10.75 -2.48 -4.05
CA TYR A 152 10.31 -3.65 -4.81
C TYR A 152 10.62 -4.91 -4.02
N ALA A 153 9.62 -5.77 -3.84
CA ALA A 153 9.79 -7.09 -3.25
C ALA A 153 9.17 -8.16 -4.15
N ARG A 154 9.91 -9.24 -4.36
CA ARG A 154 9.46 -10.36 -5.19
C ARG A 154 8.37 -11.16 -4.47
N MET A 155 7.35 -11.56 -5.20
CA MET A 155 6.20 -12.31 -4.69
C MET A 155 5.74 -13.36 -5.69
N ASP A 156 5.32 -14.53 -5.21
CA ASP A 156 4.44 -15.41 -5.98
C ASP A 156 2.99 -15.02 -5.71
N TYR A 157 2.24 -14.73 -6.77
CA TYR A 157 0.83 -14.44 -6.72
C TYR A 157 0.08 -15.35 -7.70
N GLN A 158 -0.62 -16.34 -7.14
CA GLN A 158 -1.36 -17.36 -7.90
C GLN A 158 -0.48 -18.14 -8.90
N GLY A 159 0.74 -18.49 -8.50
CA GLY A 159 1.69 -19.22 -9.35
C GLY A 159 2.36 -18.34 -10.42
N ARG A 160 2.19 -17.02 -10.34
CA ARG A 160 2.84 -16.03 -11.21
C ARG A 160 3.82 -15.20 -10.41
N LEU A 161 5.00 -15.02 -10.96
CA LEU A 161 6.00 -14.15 -10.36
C LEU A 161 5.61 -12.68 -10.58
N CYS A 162 5.45 -11.94 -9.48
CA CYS A 162 5.05 -10.54 -9.45
C CYS A 162 6.01 -9.73 -8.55
N LEU A 163 5.91 -8.40 -8.64
CA LEU A 163 6.54 -7.49 -7.69
C LEU A 163 5.48 -6.78 -6.86
N ILE A 164 5.69 -6.76 -5.55
CA ILE A 164 5.08 -5.78 -4.66
C ILE A 164 5.90 -4.49 -4.79
N VAL A 165 5.22 -3.36 -4.98
CA VAL A 165 5.82 -2.04 -5.09
C VAL A 165 5.16 -1.11 -4.08
N ASN A 166 5.97 -0.62 -3.14
CA ASN A 166 5.55 0.39 -2.18
C ASN A 166 6.28 1.69 -2.50
N GLY A 167 5.58 2.82 -2.49
CA GLY A 167 6.16 4.12 -2.76
C GLY A 167 5.83 5.11 -1.65
N LEU A 168 6.85 5.71 -1.04
CA LEU A 168 6.69 6.80 -0.09
C LEU A 168 7.01 8.13 -0.76
N ASP A 169 6.12 9.10 -0.59
CA ASP A 169 6.35 10.46 -1.07
C ASP A 169 7.49 11.09 -0.25
N ILE A 170 8.55 11.49 -0.94
CA ILE A 170 9.71 12.16 -0.34
C ILE A 170 9.83 13.60 -0.80
N SER A 171 8.80 14.15 -1.48
CA SER A 171 8.85 15.49 -2.07
C SER A 171 9.09 16.58 -1.00
N GLU A 172 8.45 16.49 0.16
CA GLU A 172 8.67 17.46 1.25
C GLU A 172 10.08 17.37 1.84
N GLN A 173 10.58 16.15 2.06
CA GLN A 173 11.92 15.90 2.61
C GLN A 173 13.00 16.40 1.64
N LYS A 174 12.79 16.17 0.34
CA LYS A 174 13.71 16.55 -0.70
C LYS A 174 13.66 18.05 -1.00
N GLN A 175 12.50 18.72 -1.02
CA GLN A 175 12.44 20.18 -1.12
C GLN A 175 13.16 20.87 0.05
N THR A 176 13.01 20.31 1.25
CA THR A 176 13.71 20.80 2.45
C THR A 176 15.23 20.66 2.30
N GLN A 177 15.71 19.59 1.67
CA GLN A 177 17.13 19.31 1.45
C GLN A 177 17.71 20.04 0.23
N ASP A 178 16.98 20.14 -0.87
CA ASP A 178 17.37 20.78 -2.14
C ASP A 178 17.36 22.31 -2.05
N ASN A 179 16.55 22.90 -1.16
CA ASN A 179 16.60 24.34 -0.91
C ASN A 179 17.87 24.79 -0.18
N LEU A 180 18.60 23.87 0.44
CA LEU A 180 19.88 24.16 1.10
C LEU A 180 21.03 24.10 0.08
N THR A 181 21.96 25.05 0.17
CA THR A 181 23.21 24.95 -0.60
C THR A 181 24.07 23.80 -0.10
N PRO A 182 25.03 23.27 -0.89
CA PRO A 182 25.93 22.22 -0.43
C PRO A 182 26.63 22.54 0.91
N GLN A 183 27.00 23.81 1.10
CA GLN A 183 27.59 24.30 2.36
C GLN A 183 26.57 24.28 3.52
N GLU A 184 25.33 24.66 3.27
CA GLU A 184 24.26 24.61 4.27
C GLU A 184 23.88 23.17 4.66
N ILE A 185 23.88 22.23 3.71
CA ILE A 185 23.68 20.80 3.98
C ILE A 185 24.77 20.28 4.91
N GLN A 186 26.04 20.61 4.63
CA GLN A 186 27.17 20.19 5.45
C GLN A 186 27.10 20.79 6.86
N VAL A 187 26.75 22.07 6.97
CA VAL A 187 26.52 22.75 8.26
C VAL A 187 25.35 22.12 9.01
N ALA A 188 24.24 21.82 8.34
CA ALA A 188 23.06 21.18 8.93
C ALA A 188 23.38 19.78 9.50
N ASP A 189 24.14 18.96 8.77
CA ASP A 189 24.54 17.62 9.25
C ASP A 189 25.43 17.69 10.51
N LEU A 190 26.35 18.65 10.57
CA LEU A 190 27.19 18.86 11.75
C LEU A 190 26.37 19.39 12.96
N ILE A 191 25.38 20.24 12.72
CA ILE A 191 24.43 20.69 13.76
C ILE A 191 23.62 19.51 14.29
N ARG A 192 23.11 18.65 13.40
CA ARG A 192 22.37 17.43 13.75
C ARG A 192 23.20 16.51 14.64
N LYS A 193 24.49 16.35 14.31
CA LYS A 193 25.50 15.63 15.11
C LYS A 193 25.90 16.33 16.42
N GLY A 194 25.31 17.47 16.73
CA GLY A 194 25.48 18.18 18.01
C GLY A 194 26.67 19.12 18.08
N LYS A 195 27.32 19.44 16.95
CA LYS A 195 28.46 20.36 16.92
C LYS A 195 28.04 21.82 17.13
N ARG A 196 28.80 22.55 17.95
CA ARG A 196 28.61 23.98 18.22
C ARG A 196 29.19 24.82 17.08
N THR A 197 28.76 26.08 16.96
CA THR A 197 29.19 26.99 15.88
C THR A 197 30.71 27.09 15.73
N LYS A 198 31.45 27.17 16.86
CA LYS A 198 32.92 27.21 16.84
C LYS A 198 33.53 25.92 16.31
N GLU A 199 33.05 24.77 16.77
CA GLU A 199 33.55 23.46 16.29
C GLU A 199 33.29 23.27 14.79
N ILE A 200 32.13 23.70 14.29
CA ILE A 200 31.80 23.64 12.85
C ILE A 200 32.73 24.58 12.06
N ALA A 201 33.00 25.78 12.59
CA ALA A 201 33.89 26.74 11.95
C ALA A 201 35.32 26.16 11.81
N ASP A 202 35.82 25.52 12.87
CA ASP A 202 37.13 24.86 12.87
C ASP A 202 37.16 23.68 11.87
N MET A 203 36.12 22.85 11.83
CA MET A 203 36.01 21.69 10.93
C MET A 203 35.89 22.07 9.45
N LEU A 204 35.25 23.20 9.15
CA LEU A 204 35.04 23.67 7.78
C LEU A 204 36.05 24.75 7.37
N HIS A 205 37.08 24.98 8.18
CA HIS A 205 38.14 25.98 7.96
C HIS A 205 37.56 27.36 7.59
N THR A 206 36.56 27.81 8.34
CA THR A 206 35.85 29.07 8.10
C THR A 206 35.61 29.83 9.40
N SER A 207 35.01 31.02 9.33
CA SER A 207 34.75 31.85 10.51
C SER A 207 33.46 31.42 11.23
N ALA A 208 33.42 31.60 12.57
CA ALA A 208 32.21 31.37 13.35
C ALA A 208 31.04 32.28 12.92
N SER A 209 31.35 33.47 12.38
CA SER A 209 30.35 34.38 11.79
C SER A 209 29.70 33.77 10.55
N THR A 210 30.51 33.20 9.66
CA THR A 210 30.05 32.50 8.44
C THR A 210 29.13 31.33 8.78
N ILE A 211 29.50 30.51 9.78
CA ILE A 211 28.60 29.43 10.26
C ILE A 211 27.32 29.99 10.86
N GLY A 212 27.39 31.13 11.56
CA GLY A 212 26.21 31.87 12.04
C GLY A 212 25.27 32.26 10.90
N THR A 213 25.81 32.79 9.80
CA THR A 213 25.04 33.13 8.59
C THR A 213 24.37 31.90 7.97
N HIS A 214 25.12 30.81 7.75
CA HIS A 214 24.53 29.57 7.23
C HIS A 214 23.44 29.02 8.15
N ARG A 215 23.64 29.04 9.48
CA ARG A 215 22.60 28.65 10.46
C ARG A 215 21.32 29.49 10.31
N ASN A 216 21.45 30.80 10.09
CA ASN A 216 20.31 31.69 9.90
C ASN A 216 19.60 31.42 8.57
N HIS A 217 20.35 31.21 7.48
CA HIS A 217 19.77 30.85 6.19
C HIS A 217 19.04 29.51 6.23
N ILE A 218 19.62 28.50 6.89
CA ILE A 218 18.94 27.22 7.14
C ILE A 218 17.63 27.46 7.90
N ARG A 219 17.64 28.25 8.98
CA ARG A 219 16.40 28.57 9.73
C ARG A 219 15.36 29.26 8.87
N GLU A 220 15.78 30.15 7.97
CA GLU A 220 14.89 30.86 7.05
C GLU A 220 14.26 29.93 6.03
N LYS A 221 15.08 29.12 5.36
CA LYS A 221 14.64 28.16 4.35
C LYS A 221 13.77 27.05 4.92
N LEU A 222 13.97 26.69 6.18
CA LEU A 222 13.15 25.75 6.93
C LEU A 222 11.94 26.41 7.62
N ASN A 223 11.68 27.70 7.40
CA ASN A 223 10.60 28.47 8.02
C ASN A 223 10.59 28.50 9.57
N LEU A 224 11.73 28.24 10.22
CA LEU A 224 11.88 28.16 11.68
C LEU A 224 12.00 29.52 12.39
N LYS A 225 11.95 30.64 11.65
CA LYS A 225 12.06 31.99 12.24
C LYS A 225 10.87 32.34 13.14
N LYS A 226 9.68 31.79 12.89
CA LYS A 226 8.44 32.17 13.60
C LYS A 226 8.11 31.33 14.82
N GLU A 227 8.69 30.13 14.95
CA GLU A 227 8.19 29.13 15.90
C GLU A 227 9.06 28.96 17.16
N GLY A 228 10.16 29.70 17.32
CA GLY A 228 11.04 29.56 18.48
C GLY A 228 11.75 28.20 18.59
N ILE A 229 11.61 27.33 17.59
CA ILE A 229 12.14 25.96 17.60
C ILE A 229 13.66 25.97 17.51
N HIS A 230 14.31 25.16 18.35
CA HIS A 230 15.75 24.93 18.29
C HIS A 230 16.11 24.16 17.01
N LEU A 231 16.98 24.75 16.18
CA LEU A 231 17.37 24.20 14.88
C LEU A 231 17.87 22.74 14.96
N ARG A 232 18.64 22.39 16.00
CA ARG A 232 19.13 21.02 16.18
C ARG A 232 17.99 20.02 16.38
N SER A 233 17.04 20.35 17.24
CA SER A 233 15.90 19.47 17.54
C SER A 233 15.07 19.20 16.28
N TYR A 234 14.84 20.23 15.47
CA TYR A 234 14.16 20.10 14.19
C TYR A 234 14.94 19.23 13.19
N LEU A 235 16.25 19.45 13.07
CA LEU A 235 17.09 18.63 12.18
C LEU A 235 17.20 17.16 12.62
N GLN A 236 16.93 16.85 13.89
CA GLN A 236 16.88 15.47 14.40
C GLN A 236 15.52 14.80 14.16
N SER A 237 14.45 15.55 13.93
CA SER A 237 13.12 15.00 13.61
C SER A 237 12.94 14.71 12.12
N LEU A 238 13.82 15.24 11.26
CA LEU A 238 13.90 14.85 9.85
C LEU A 238 14.63 13.50 9.78
N HIS A 239 13.89 12.42 9.53
CA HIS A 239 14.41 11.04 9.46
C HIS A 239 15.37 10.83 8.30
#